data_AF-A0AAW6H9B5-F1
#
_entry.id   AF-A0AAW6H9B5-F1
#
_cell.length_a   1.000
_cell.length_b   1.000
_cell.length_c   1.000
_cell.angle_alpha   90.00
_cell.angle_beta   90.00
_cell.angle_gamma   90.00
#
_symmetry.space_group_name_H-M   'P 1'
#
loop_
_entity.id
_entity.type
_entity.pdbx_description
1 polymer ?
#
loop_
_entity_poly.entity_id
_entity_poly.type
_entity_poly.pdbx_seq_one_letter_code
_entity_poly.pdbx_strand_id
1 'polypeptide(L)' 'TAVKAEMDIPSKLLEHVCGRIINRLFRDFPQIEEITLKLAKRNPPMGADIEAAGVEICQRRGE' A
#
# COMPACT_ATOMS: atom_id res chain seq x y z
N THR A 1 11.62 6.54 -6.68
CA THR A 1 10.24 7.05 -6.49
C THR A 1 9.79 6.75 -5.07
N ALA A 2 9.04 7.64 -4.42
CA ALA A 2 8.59 7.49 -3.03
C ALA A 2 7.98 6.10 -2.73
N VAL A 3 7.13 5.59 -3.62
CA VAL A 3 6.53 4.24 -3.49
C VAL A 3 7.56 3.12 -3.46
N LYS A 4 8.58 3.17 -4.33
CA LYS A 4 9.63 2.14 -4.40
C LYS A 4 10.48 2.10 -3.12
N ALA A 5 10.74 3.25 -2.52
CA ALA A 5 11.48 3.33 -1.27
C ALA A 5 10.69 2.71 -0.10
N GLU A 6 9.38 2.98 -0.01
CA GLU A 6 8.52 2.39 1.03
C GLU A 6 8.30 0.88 0.87
N MET A 7 8.32 0.38 -0.38
CA MET A 7 8.26 -1.05 -0.71
C MET A 7 9.54 -1.81 -0.37
N ASP A 8 10.69 -1.14 -0.33
CA ASP A 8 12.00 -1.76 -0.01
C ASP A 8 12.11 -2.08 1.50
N ILE A 9 11.36 -1.35 2.34
CA ILE A 9 11.31 -1.58 3.78
C ILE A 9 10.47 -2.82 4.08
N PRO A 10 11.07 -3.90 4.62
CA PRO A 10 10.34 -5.14 4.88
C PRO A 10 9.24 -4.93 5.93
N SER A 11 8.13 -5.63 5.78
CA SER A 11 6.98 -5.54 6.69
C SER A 11 6.28 -6.87 6.83
N LYS A 12 5.71 -7.10 8.01
CA LYS A 12 4.97 -8.34 8.32
C LYS A 12 3.56 -8.35 7.72
N LEU A 13 2.99 -7.18 7.47
CA LEU A 13 1.63 -6.96 6.97
C LEU A 13 1.66 -6.04 5.73
N LEU A 14 0.78 -6.31 4.77
CA LEU A 14 0.66 -5.49 3.55
C LEU A 14 0.06 -4.12 3.90
N GLU A 15 -0.84 -4.09 4.88
CA GLU A 15 -1.50 -2.92 5.44
C GLU A 15 -0.48 -1.89 5.94
N HIS A 16 0.58 -2.35 6.60
CA HIS A 16 1.66 -1.46 7.06
C HIS A 16 2.42 -0.82 5.90
N VAL A 17 2.66 -1.57 4.83
CA VAL A 17 3.33 -1.02 3.63
C VAL A 17 2.42 0.02 2.97
N CYS A 18 1.14 -0.30 2.80
CA CYS A 18 0.15 0.61 2.23
C CYS A 18 0.03 1.91 3.04
N GLY A 19 -0.09 1.82 4.37
CA GLY A 19 -0.18 2.99 5.24
C GLY A 19 1.04 3.90 5.14
N ARG A 20 2.25 3.34 5.05
CA ARG A 20 3.46 4.16 4.84
C ARG A 20 3.46 4.87 3.49
N ILE A 21 3.09 4.17 2.42
CA ILE A 21 3.02 4.74 1.08
C ILE A 21 2.02 5.90 1.07
N ILE A 22 0.82 5.70 1.59
CA ILE A 22 -0.24 6.71 1.62
C ILE A 22 0.21 7.94 2.42
N ASN A 23 0.76 7.74 3.63
CA ASN A 23 1.30 8.82 4.45
C ASN A 23 2.41 9.60 3.74
N ARG A 24 3.31 8.89 3.05
CA ARG A 24 4.41 9.51 2.29
C ARG A 24 3.87 10.32 1.12
N LEU A 25 2.87 9.81 0.40
CA LEU A 25 2.25 10.48 -0.73
C LEU A 25 1.48 11.74 -0.31
N PHE A 26 0.68 11.69 0.76
CA PHE A 26 -0.01 12.88 1.27
C PHE A 26 0.94 13.95 1.79
N ARG A 27 2.11 13.55 2.30
CA ARG A 27 3.15 14.48 2.77
C ARG A 27 3.92 15.13 1.62
N ASP A 28 4.37 14.31 0.66
CA ASP A 28 5.22 14.78 -0.43
C ASP A 28 4.38 15.51 -1.51
N PHE A 29 3.07 15.21 -1.61
CA PHE A 29 2.14 15.82 -2.55
C PHE A 29 0.91 16.39 -1.82
N PRO A 30 0.97 17.64 -1.34
CA PRO A 30 -0.12 18.26 -0.59
C PRO A 30 -1.40 18.48 -1.42
N GLN A 31 -1.28 18.48 -2.75
CA GLN A 31 -2.39 18.67 -3.69
C GLN A 31 -3.31 17.44 -3.81
N ILE A 32 -2.87 16.29 -3.29
CA ILE A 32 -3.66 15.05 -3.34
C ILE A 32 -4.75 15.12 -2.26
N GLU A 33 -6.00 14.98 -2.69
CA GLU A 33 -7.18 14.96 -1.83
C GLU A 33 -7.61 13.53 -1.46
N GLU A 34 -7.43 12.57 -2.36
CA GLU A 34 -7.81 11.17 -2.16
C GLU A 34 -6.78 10.23 -2.78
N ILE A 35 -6.50 9.12 -2.09
CA ILE A 35 -5.60 8.07 -2.56
C ILE A 35 -6.31 6.73 -2.45
N THR A 36 -6.44 6.04 -3.59
CA THR A 36 -6.81 4.62 -3.65
C THR A 36 -5.57 3.80 -3.99
N LEU A 37 -5.17 2.93 -3.07
CA LEU A 37 -3.99 2.08 -3.22
C LEU A 37 -4.37 0.61 -3.10
N LYS A 38 -4.06 -0.16 -4.15
CA LYS A 38 -4.23 -1.62 -4.21
C LYS A 38 -2.86 -2.28 -4.20
N LEU A 39 -2.61 -3.14 -3.22
CA LEU A 39 -1.38 -3.90 -3.10
C LEU A 39 -1.67 -5.38 -2.99
N ALA A 40 -1.15 -6.17 -3.94
CA ALA A 40 -1.37 -7.61 -3.96
C ALA A 40 -0.04 -8.38 -4.06
N LYS A 41 0.08 -9.43 -3.26
CA LYS A 41 1.13 -10.43 -3.34
C LYS A 41 0.65 -11.53 -4.28
N ARG A 42 1.28 -11.62 -5.45
CA ARG A 42 0.98 -12.64 -6.48
C ARG A 42 1.28 -14.08 -6.03
N ASN A 43 2.29 -14.27 -5.18
CA ASN A 43 2.59 -15.59 -4.64
C ASN A 43 2.48 -15.59 -3.11
N PRO A 44 1.25 -15.61 -2.57
CA PRO A 44 1.03 -15.61 -1.14
C PRO A 44 1.37 -16.99 -0.54
N PRO A 45 2.03 -17.05 0.64
CA PRO A 45 2.44 -18.30 1.27
C PRO A 45 1.28 -19.00 2.01
N MET A 46 0.11 -19.10 1.37
CA MET A 46 -1.10 -19.71 1.94
C MET A 46 -1.30 -21.17 1.51
N GLY A 47 -0.44 -21.70 0.62
CA GLY A 47 -0.54 -23.08 0.13
C GLY A 47 -1.83 -23.37 -0.66
N ALA A 48 -2.49 -22.33 -1.16
CA ALA A 48 -3.74 -22.40 -1.92
C ALA A 48 -3.49 -21.99 -3.38
N ASP A 49 -4.29 -22.55 -4.29
CA ASP A 49 -4.27 -22.17 -5.72
C ASP A 49 -4.97 -20.82 -5.88
N ILE A 50 -4.23 -19.74 -5.66
CA ILE A 50 -4.71 -18.36 -5.76
C ILE A 50 -3.70 -17.51 -6.54
N GLU A 51 -4.20 -16.72 -7.50
CA GLU A 51 -3.36 -15.85 -8.34
C GLU A 51 -2.75 -14.68 -7.58
N ALA A 52 -3.45 -14.15 -6.56
CA ALA A 52 -2.93 -13.09 -5.70
C ALA A 52 -3.76 -12.95 -4.42
N ALA A 53 -3.11 -12.52 -3.34
CA ALA A 53 -3.78 -12.02 -2.14
C ALA A 53 -3.30 -10.60 -1.84
N GLY A 54 -4.22 -9.68 -1.56
CA GLY A 54 -3.88 -8.28 -1.41
C GLY A 54 -4.84 -7.51 -0.54
N VAL A 55 -4.50 -6.24 -0.35
CA VAL A 55 -5.29 -5.25 0.38
C VAL A 55 -5.56 -4.04 -0.51
N GLU A 56 -6.70 -3.43 -0.30
CA GLU A 56 -7.13 -2.20 -0.96
C GLU A 56 -7.49 -1.19 0.11
N ILE A 57 -6.88 0.00 0.03
CA ILE A 57 -7.11 1.10 0.97
C ILE A 57 -7.49 2.33 0.17
N CYS A 58 -8.62 2.93 0.52
CA CYS A 58 -9.02 4.26 0.09
C CYS A 58 -8.90 5.20 1.28
N GLN A 59 -8.15 6.27 1.15
CA GLN A 59 -8.03 7.30 2.18
C GLN A 59 -8.20 8.68 1.56
N ARG A 60 -9.04 9.49 2.19
CA ARG A 60 -9.29 10.89 1.83
C ARG A 60 -8.67 11.81 2.89
N ARG A 61 -8.17 12.95 2.46
CA ARG A 61 -7.61 13.97 3.36
C ARG A 61 -8.76 14.56 4.21
N GLY A 62 -8.71 14.32 5.52
CA GLY A 62 -9.68 14.87 6.48
C GLY A 62 -10.74 13.89 6.99
N GLU A 63 -10.68 12.61 6.59
CA GLU A 63 -11.43 11.49 7.19
C GLU A 63 -10.56 10.65 8.13
#